data_AF-A0A177UGY1-F1
#
_entry.id   AF-A0A177UGY1-F1
#
_cell.length_a   1.000
_cell.length_b   1.000
_cell.length_c   1.000
_cell.angle_alpha   90.00
_cell.angle_beta   90.00
_cell.angle_gamma   90.00
#
_symmetry.space_group_name_H-M   'P 1'
#
loop_
_entity.id
_entity.type
_entity.pdbx_description
1 polymer ?
#
loop_
_entity_poly.entity_id
_entity_poly.type
_entity_poly.pdbx_seq_one_letter_code
_entity_poly.pdbx_strand_id
1 'polypeptide(L)'
;MQLKFGVLVSVVAFAASTHAAKFGDRYCKSGLCISAVYDDQAMNVNYTAIFTGSSVGWIGVGQGKQMPGANMMVGWPMPDGSVVLSQRTTTAHVEPTTQQIKAQAFVPHLDASTTNSSMTVLSWSFPVQAGFASSKTSHIWAMSSTSPNSADASASIVRHNHDGTINLDLTKALSTYAPAPASGTGTGSAPASATASTTSSDSSSSSSGSDSQDAEPVLRDLSDRSVRLYLAHMIVMAIAWMGLVPAGILVGRFGRTLFPNSWFKVHRAVQLSAVLLIIAGFVLAYNAVDSVGDPHFEGTHQRVGLLMFVLVIIQAFWGQIGHAIFHSRGQRWVNFGHIFLGVVLFFGLSLWQVRTGLQEWTWSPPKSVANIIFPVWFGVITAAWLLGLLLLPRPQKKADVSLEMVPTSRSL
;
A
#
# COMPACT_ATOMS: atom_id res chain seq x y z
N MET A 1 -43.84 32.82 -67.96
CA MET A 1 -42.42 33.07 -67.61
C MET A 1 -42.33 33.04 -66.09
N GLN A 2 -41.66 32.01 -65.57
CA GLN A 2 -41.63 31.67 -64.14
C GLN A 2 -40.69 32.60 -63.38
N LEU A 3 -41.15 33.21 -62.27
CA LEU A 3 -40.26 33.79 -61.26
C LEU A 3 -40.56 33.17 -59.89
N LYS A 4 -39.48 32.74 -59.25
CA LYS A 4 -39.38 31.74 -58.19
C LYS A 4 -39.72 32.32 -56.82
N PHE A 5 -40.46 31.55 -56.02
CA PHE A 5 -40.53 31.71 -54.57
C PHE A 5 -39.19 31.31 -53.95
N GLY A 6 -38.51 32.24 -53.27
CA GLY A 6 -37.34 31.97 -52.45
C GLY A 6 -37.76 31.79 -50.99
N VAL A 7 -37.67 30.56 -50.49
CA VAL A 7 -37.81 30.25 -49.06
C VAL A 7 -36.49 30.58 -48.38
N LEU A 8 -36.49 31.59 -47.49
CA LEU A 8 -35.37 31.94 -46.62
C LEU A 8 -35.36 30.96 -45.43
N VAL A 9 -34.47 29.97 -45.46
CA VAL A 9 -34.19 29.10 -44.30
C VAL A 9 -33.17 29.82 -43.43
N SER A 10 -33.60 30.36 -42.29
CA SER A 10 -32.71 30.81 -41.23
C SER A 10 -32.02 29.59 -40.61
N VAL A 11 -30.74 29.39 -40.94
CA VAL A 11 -29.87 28.45 -40.24
C VAL A 11 -29.51 29.07 -38.90
N VAL A 12 -30.17 28.61 -37.83
CA VAL A 12 -29.68 28.82 -36.46
C VAL A 12 -28.43 27.96 -36.33
N ALA A 13 -27.26 28.59 -36.39
CA ALA A 13 -26.00 27.95 -36.05
C ALA A 13 -26.02 27.62 -34.56
N PHE A 14 -26.22 26.34 -34.22
CA PHE A 14 -25.86 25.83 -32.90
C PHE A 14 -24.34 25.93 -32.79
N ALA A 15 -23.84 26.96 -32.13
CA ALA A 15 -22.47 26.98 -31.65
C ALA A 15 -22.37 25.87 -30.59
N ALA A 16 -21.91 24.69 -31.00
CA ALA A 16 -21.47 23.67 -30.07
C ALA A 16 -20.28 24.27 -29.31
N SER A 17 -20.49 24.62 -28.04
CA SER A 17 -19.39 24.93 -27.13
C SER A 17 -18.58 23.65 -26.97
N THR A 18 -17.49 23.52 -27.73
CA THR A 18 -16.50 22.47 -27.52
C THR A 18 -15.91 22.70 -26.13
N HIS A 19 -16.38 21.96 -25.13
CA HIS A 19 -15.72 21.93 -23.83
C HIS A 19 -14.28 21.44 -24.06
N ALA A 20 -13.29 22.22 -23.62
CA ALA A 20 -11.89 21.83 -23.71
C ALA A 20 -11.70 20.48 -23.03
N ALA A 21 -11.11 19.52 -23.76
CA ALA A 21 -10.84 18.20 -23.20
C ALA A 21 -9.75 18.35 -22.16
N LYS A 22 -10.11 18.21 -20.88
CA LYS A 22 -9.14 18.16 -19.80
C LYS A 22 -8.72 16.74 -19.55
N PHE A 23 -7.42 16.54 -19.39
CA PHE A 23 -6.85 15.24 -19.09
C PHE A 23 -6.20 15.27 -17.74
N GLY A 24 -6.05 14.12 -17.08
CA GLY A 24 -5.34 14.12 -15.82
C GLY A 24 -5.39 12.83 -15.07
N ASP A 25 -4.53 12.79 -14.06
CA ASP A 25 -4.39 11.66 -13.17
C ASP A 25 -4.11 12.15 -11.75
N ARG A 26 -4.24 11.24 -10.80
CA ARG A 26 -3.86 11.50 -9.42
C ARG A 26 -2.98 10.39 -8.87
N TYR A 27 -2.11 10.74 -7.96
CA TYR A 27 -1.27 9.82 -7.21
C TYR A 27 -1.38 10.11 -5.72
N CYS A 28 -1.54 9.07 -4.89
CA CYS A 28 -1.64 9.23 -3.44
C CYS A 28 -0.69 8.28 -2.70
N LYS A 29 0.18 8.82 -1.84
CA LYS A 29 1.10 8.06 -0.98
C LYS A 29 1.41 8.82 0.31
N SER A 30 1.50 8.12 1.43
CA SER A 30 1.91 8.68 2.73
C SER A 30 1.14 9.92 3.18
N GLY A 31 -0.18 9.93 2.96
CA GLY A 31 -1.05 11.07 3.29
C GLY A 31 -1.00 12.23 2.29
N LEU A 32 -0.13 12.19 1.27
CA LEU A 32 -0.05 13.17 0.19
C LEU A 32 -0.73 12.64 -1.06
N CYS A 33 -1.69 13.39 -1.59
CA CYS A 33 -2.30 13.18 -2.90
C CYS A 33 -1.91 14.32 -3.84
N ILE A 34 -1.31 14.00 -4.98
CA ILE A 34 -0.95 14.94 -6.04
C ILE A 34 -1.86 14.65 -7.23
N SER A 35 -2.66 15.64 -7.61
CA SER A 35 -3.48 15.62 -8.82
C SER A 35 -2.87 16.55 -9.85
N ALA A 36 -2.91 16.16 -11.12
CA ALA A 36 -2.49 16.99 -12.24
C ALA A 36 -3.59 16.98 -13.31
N VAL A 37 -4.02 18.17 -13.71
CA VAL A 37 -5.01 18.40 -14.75
C VAL A 37 -4.34 19.14 -15.90
N TYR A 38 -4.11 18.44 -17.00
CA TYR A 38 -3.56 18.98 -18.24
C TYR A 38 -4.67 19.57 -19.11
N ASP A 39 -4.48 20.83 -19.50
CA ASP A 39 -5.27 21.55 -20.48
C ASP A 39 -4.46 21.65 -21.78
N ASP A 40 -4.91 20.94 -22.81
CA ASP A 40 -4.21 20.83 -24.09
C ASP A 40 -4.27 22.13 -24.90
N GLN A 41 -5.36 22.91 -24.77
CA GLN A 41 -5.53 24.19 -25.42
C GLN A 41 -4.68 25.27 -24.74
N ALA A 42 -4.72 25.31 -23.41
CA ALA A 42 -3.97 26.31 -22.64
C ALA A 42 -2.49 25.94 -22.46
N MET A 43 -2.07 24.73 -22.89
CA MET A 43 -0.71 24.21 -22.75
C MET A 43 -0.22 24.35 -21.31
N ASN A 44 -1.07 23.99 -20.35
CA ASN A 44 -0.76 24.13 -18.93
C ASN A 44 -1.16 22.87 -18.16
N VAL A 45 -0.58 22.72 -16.97
CA VAL A 45 -0.96 21.69 -16.02
C VAL A 45 -1.29 22.36 -14.71
N ASN A 46 -2.53 22.21 -14.26
CA ASN A 46 -2.98 22.62 -12.95
C ASN A 46 -2.76 21.47 -11.97
N TYR A 47 -1.99 21.74 -10.93
CA TYR A 47 -1.70 20.77 -9.89
C TYR A 47 -2.48 21.09 -8.61
N THR A 48 -2.76 20.04 -7.86
CA THR A 48 -3.26 20.13 -6.49
C THR A 48 -2.58 19.08 -5.64
N ALA A 49 -1.87 19.51 -4.61
CA ALA A 49 -1.29 18.65 -3.59
C ALA A 49 -2.13 18.76 -2.31
N ILE A 50 -2.68 17.65 -1.86
CA ILE A 50 -3.47 17.56 -0.62
C ILE A 50 -2.71 16.65 0.33
N PHE A 51 -2.29 17.19 1.46
CA PHE A 51 -1.73 16.41 2.56
C PHE A 51 -2.73 16.31 3.70
N THR A 52 -2.99 15.10 4.17
CA THR A 52 -3.84 14.81 5.34
C THR A 52 -3.00 14.31 6.51
N GLY A 53 -3.02 15.03 7.63
CA GLY A 53 -2.19 14.77 8.80
C GLY A 53 -2.04 16.00 9.71
N SER A 54 -1.48 15.80 10.90
CA SER A 54 -1.47 16.82 11.98
C SER A 54 -0.56 18.02 11.74
N SER A 55 0.38 17.95 10.79
CA SER A 55 1.14 19.09 10.24
C SER A 55 2.16 18.63 9.21
N VAL A 56 2.22 19.27 8.04
CA VAL A 56 3.35 19.14 7.11
C VAL A 56 4.28 20.34 7.26
N GLY A 57 5.59 20.10 7.21
CA GLY A 57 6.59 21.17 7.23
C GLY A 57 6.67 21.86 5.88
N TRP A 58 6.87 21.08 4.82
CA TRP A 58 6.78 21.55 3.43
C TRP A 58 6.49 20.38 2.47
N ILE A 59 5.90 20.68 1.32
CA ILE A 59 5.61 19.75 0.22
C ILE A 59 6.28 20.27 -1.04
N GLY A 60 6.94 19.38 -1.79
CA GLY A 60 7.57 19.67 -3.07
C GLY A 60 7.05 18.76 -4.17
N VAL A 61 6.77 19.30 -5.35
CA VAL A 61 6.38 18.55 -6.56
C VAL A 61 7.12 19.14 -7.75
N GLY A 62 7.83 18.29 -8.50
CA GLY A 62 8.62 18.68 -9.66
C GLY A 62 8.25 17.91 -10.93
N GLN A 63 8.33 18.59 -12.07
CA GLN A 63 8.20 17.98 -13.39
C GLN A 63 9.51 17.30 -13.79
N GLY A 64 9.45 16.04 -14.26
CA GLY A 64 10.60 15.26 -14.69
C GLY A 64 10.92 14.07 -13.78
N LYS A 65 12.07 13.43 -14.03
CA LYS A 65 12.48 12.17 -13.37
C LYS A 65 13.46 12.34 -12.21
N GLN A 66 14.02 13.54 -12.04
CA GLN A 66 15.11 13.81 -11.10
C GLN A 66 15.15 15.30 -10.73
N MET A 67 15.84 15.65 -9.64
CA MET A 67 15.94 17.05 -9.20
C MET A 67 16.68 17.97 -10.20
N PRO A 68 17.84 17.59 -10.78
CA PRO A 68 18.56 18.47 -11.69
C PRO A 68 17.71 18.83 -12.91
N GLY A 69 17.45 20.13 -13.10
CA GLY A 69 16.65 20.67 -14.19
C GLY A 69 15.14 20.52 -14.04
N ALA A 70 14.64 19.96 -12.92
CA ALA A 70 13.20 19.90 -12.69
C ALA A 70 12.63 21.30 -12.40
N ASN A 71 11.43 21.53 -12.93
CA ASN A 71 10.60 22.66 -12.55
C ASN A 71 9.77 22.27 -11.33
N MET A 72 10.11 22.80 -10.15
CA MET A 72 9.54 22.37 -8.87
C MET A 72 8.69 23.47 -8.25
N MET A 73 7.54 23.09 -7.69
CA MET A 73 6.82 23.87 -6.70
C MET A 73 7.19 23.32 -5.33
N VAL A 74 7.58 24.20 -4.40
CA VAL A 74 7.73 23.90 -2.98
C VAL A 74 6.80 24.82 -2.21
N GLY A 75 5.98 24.27 -1.33
CA GLY A 75 5.05 25.06 -0.52
C GLY A 75 4.89 24.55 0.89
N TRP A 76 4.54 25.46 1.80
CA TRP A 76 4.43 25.18 3.21
C TRP A 76 3.36 26.04 3.88
N PRO A 77 2.71 25.52 4.94
CA PRO A 77 1.79 26.29 5.76
C PRO A 77 2.55 27.22 6.71
N MET A 78 1.93 28.35 7.03
CA MET A 78 2.38 29.32 8.03
C MET A 78 1.48 29.26 9.28
N PRO A 79 1.99 29.66 10.47
CA PRO A 79 1.21 29.64 11.71
C PRO A 79 -0.07 30.48 11.69
N ASP A 80 -0.15 31.47 10.81
CA ASP A 80 -1.32 32.33 10.63
C ASP A 80 -2.42 31.71 9.74
N GLY A 81 -2.22 30.48 9.26
CA GLY A 81 -3.14 29.77 8.37
C GLY A 81 -2.99 30.12 6.89
N SER A 82 -2.05 31.00 6.54
CA SER A 82 -1.65 31.21 5.15
C SER A 82 -0.74 30.09 4.65
N VAL A 83 -0.51 30.05 3.34
CA VAL A 83 0.47 29.15 2.73
C VAL A 83 1.43 29.94 1.86
N VAL A 84 2.67 29.46 1.76
CA VAL A 84 3.65 29.96 0.82
C VAL A 84 3.79 28.95 -0.31
N LEU A 85 3.83 29.45 -1.56
CA LEU A 85 4.11 28.67 -2.75
C LEU A 85 5.32 29.27 -3.46
N SER A 86 6.32 28.44 -3.73
CA SER A 86 7.61 28.86 -4.27
C SER A 86 7.98 27.97 -5.45
N GLN A 87 8.13 28.57 -6.64
CA GLN A 87 8.79 27.88 -7.74
C GLN A 87 10.28 27.83 -7.48
N ARG A 88 10.91 26.67 -7.72
CA ARG A 88 12.33 26.44 -7.51
C ARG A 88 12.90 25.51 -8.59
N THR A 89 14.22 25.57 -8.77
CA THR A 89 14.97 24.60 -9.58
C THR A 89 16.37 24.39 -9.01
N THR A 90 17.09 23.41 -9.54
CA THR A 90 18.47 23.07 -9.13
C THR A 90 19.24 22.42 -10.28
N THR A 91 20.56 22.47 -10.22
CA THR A 91 21.46 21.80 -11.19
C THR A 91 22.02 20.47 -10.67
N ALA A 92 21.76 20.11 -9.41
CA ALA A 92 22.28 18.91 -8.76
C ALA A 92 21.27 18.39 -7.72
N HIS A 93 21.61 17.31 -7.02
CA HIS A 93 20.83 16.82 -5.87
C HIS A 93 21.15 17.67 -4.62
N VAL A 94 20.89 18.97 -4.72
CA VAL A 94 21.10 19.99 -3.68
C VAL A 94 19.83 20.81 -3.52
N GLU A 95 19.75 21.59 -2.44
CA GLU A 95 18.60 22.44 -2.14
C GLU A 95 18.21 23.28 -3.37
N PRO A 96 16.96 23.18 -3.85
CA PRO A 96 16.51 23.97 -4.98
C PRO A 96 16.26 25.42 -4.55
N THR A 97 16.54 26.35 -5.46
CA THR A 97 16.47 27.81 -5.19
C THR A 97 15.61 28.52 -6.22
N THR A 98 15.23 29.76 -5.91
CA THR A 98 14.46 30.64 -6.82
C THR A 98 15.34 31.35 -7.86
N GLN A 99 16.66 31.42 -7.65
CA GLN A 99 17.58 32.24 -8.45
C GLN A 99 17.89 31.66 -9.84
N GLN A 100 17.73 30.35 -10.01
CA GLN A 100 18.09 29.65 -11.25
C GLN A 100 16.93 29.56 -12.26
N ILE A 101 15.79 30.18 -11.95
CA ILE A 101 14.57 30.14 -12.78
C ILE A 101 14.72 31.13 -13.94
N LYS A 102 14.79 30.64 -15.17
CA LYS A 102 15.07 31.45 -16.37
C LYS A 102 13.85 32.16 -16.97
N ALA A 103 12.63 31.74 -16.62
CA ALA A 103 11.39 32.43 -16.95
C ALA A 103 10.38 32.14 -15.83
N GLN A 104 9.77 33.19 -15.25
CA GLN A 104 8.71 33.03 -14.25
C GLN A 104 7.49 32.41 -14.92
N ALA A 105 7.39 31.10 -14.75
CA ALA A 105 6.48 30.24 -15.49
C ALA A 105 5.68 29.39 -14.51
N PHE A 106 5.25 29.95 -13.38
CA PHE A 106 4.30 29.29 -12.50
C PHE A 106 3.26 30.27 -12.02
N VAL A 107 2.04 29.78 -11.82
CA VAL A 107 0.95 30.57 -11.25
C VAL A 107 0.56 29.94 -9.93
N PRO A 108 0.83 30.58 -8.77
CA PRO A 108 0.31 30.12 -7.50
C PRO A 108 -1.21 30.38 -7.44
N HIS A 109 -2.00 29.39 -7.02
CA HIS A 109 -3.42 29.55 -6.77
C HIS A 109 -3.66 29.71 -5.27
N LEU A 110 -3.31 30.88 -4.72
CA LEU A 110 -3.41 31.15 -3.28
C LEU A 110 -4.86 31.03 -2.78
N ASP A 111 -5.85 31.47 -3.55
CA ASP A 111 -7.27 31.35 -3.18
C ASP A 111 -7.77 29.89 -3.11
N ALA A 112 -7.09 28.97 -3.80
CA ALA A 112 -7.38 27.55 -3.79
C ALA A 112 -6.43 26.75 -2.88
N SER A 113 -5.51 27.44 -2.20
CA SER A 113 -4.54 26.83 -1.30
C SER A 113 -4.86 27.18 0.14
N THR A 114 -5.09 26.18 0.97
CA THR A 114 -5.60 26.35 2.33
C THR A 114 -4.91 25.39 3.27
N THR A 115 -4.85 25.73 4.55
CA THR A 115 -4.30 24.84 5.58
C THR A 115 -5.11 24.93 6.87
N ASN A 116 -5.24 23.80 7.56
CA ASN A 116 -5.80 23.70 8.90
C ASN A 116 -5.08 22.60 9.68
N SER A 117 -5.53 22.30 10.89
CA SER A 117 -4.91 21.33 11.80
C SER A 117 -4.87 19.87 11.29
N SER A 118 -5.59 19.55 10.22
CA SER A 118 -5.75 18.18 9.71
C SER A 118 -5.40 18.03 8.23
N MET A 119 -5.32 19.15 7.49
CA MET A 119 -5.19 19.13 6.04
C MET A 119 -4.45 20.37 5.53
N THR A 120 -3.58 20.17 4.54
CA THR A 120 -2.98 21.25 3.75
C THR A 120 -3.24 20.99 2.27
N VAL A 121 -3.82 21.97 1.59
CA VAL A 121 -4.09 21.97 0.14
C VAL A 121 -3.22 23.04 -0.49
N LEU A 122 -2.41 22.65 -1.47
CA LEU A 122 -1.58 23.55 -2.26
C LEU A 122 -1.98 23.40 -3.72
N SER A 123 -2.28 24.51 -4.39
CA SER A 123 -2.67 24.52 -5.79
C SER A 123 -1.84 25.54 -6.57
N TRP A 124 -1.39 25.11 -7.75
CA TRP A 124 -0.56 25.93 -8.64
C TRP A 124 -0.68 25.42 -10.06
N SER A 125 -0.18 26.17 -11.04
CA SER A 125 -0.05 25.69 -12.40
C SER A 125 1.33 25.95 -13.00
N PHE A 126 1.71 25.07 -13.93
CA PHE A 126 2.89 25.23 -14.77
C PHE A 126 2.46 25.23 -16.25
N PRO A 127 2.93 26.18 -17.07
CA PRO A 127 2.88 26.06 -18.51
C PRO A 127 3.82 24.94 -18.94
N VAL A 128 3.43 24.22 -19.98
CA VAL A 128 4.16 23.09 -20.53
C VAL A 128 4.25 23.21 -22.04
N GLN A 129 5.14 22.43 -22.65
CA GLN A 129 5.31 22.42 -24.10
C GLN A 129 4.58 21.23 -24.73
N ALA A 130 4.38 21.31 -26.05
CA ALA A 130 3.77 20.22 -26.79
C ALA A 130 4.54 18.91 -26.57
N GLY A 131 3.83 17.82 -26.31
CA GLY A 131 4.43 16.52 -25.98
C GLY A 131 4.79 16.31 -24.51
N PHE A 132 4.48 17.25 -23.61
CA PHE A 132 4.62 17.04 -22.17
C PHE A 132 3.69 15.93 -21.64
N ALA A 133 2.43 15.96 -22.07
CA ALA A 133 1.43 14.98 -21.66
C ALA A 133 1.60 13.65 -22.38
N SER A 134 1.62 12.57 -21.62
CA SER A 134 1.72 11.18 -22.09
C SER A 134 1.06 10.25 -21.08
N SER A 135 0.96 8.96 -21.42
CA SER A 135 0.49 7.95 -20.47
C SER A 135 1.44 7.68 -19.29
N LYS A 136 2.66 8.24 -19.34
CA LYS A 136 3.67 8.14 -18.28
C LYS A 136 4.45 9.44 -18.12
N THR A 137 3.76 10.54 -17.84
CA THR A 137 4.43 11.82 -17.60
C THR A 137 5.09 11.83 -16.21
N SER A 138 6.42 11.82 -16.19
CA SER A 138 7.20 11.68 -14.96
C SER A 138 7.22 12.95 -14.11
N HIS A 139 7.10 12.74 -12.81
CA HIS A 139 7.23 13.77 -11.78
C HIS A 139 8.06 13.24 -10.61
N ILE A 140 8.62 14.17 -9.84
CA ILE A 140 9.23 13.90 -8.54
C ILE A 140 8.38 14.56 -7.45
N TRP A 141 8.39 14.00 -6.25
CA TRP A 141 7.76 14.62 -5.10
C TRP A 141 8.62 14.45 -3.85
N ALA A 142 8.43 15.34 -2.89
CA ALA A 142 9.13 15.32 -1.62
C ALA A 142 8.32 16.01 -0.53
N MET A 143 8.55 15.65 0.73
CA MET A 143 7.99 16.32 1.90
C MET A 143 8.99 16.35 3.05
N SER A 144 8.82 17.33 3.93
CA SER A 144 9.47 17.35 5.25
C SER A 144 8.45 17.68 6.33
N SER A 145 8.70 17.19 7.55
CA SER A 145 7.97 17.60 8.74
C SER A 145 8.45 18.93 9.32
N THR A 146 9.59 19.45 8.85
CA THR A 146 10.20 20.68 9.37
C THR A 146 9.85 21.84 8.46
N SER A 147 9.10 22.81 8.98
CA SER A 147 8.75 24.03 8.25
C SER A 147 9.96 24.99 8.16
N PRO A 148 10.13 25.70 7.03
CA PRO A 148 11.05 26.84 6.94
C PRO A 148 10.69 27.98 7.91
N ASN A 149 9.46 28.02 8.41
CA ASN A 149 8.92 29.03 9.31
C ASN A 149 9.20 30.47 8.83
N SER A 150 9.00 30.72 7.54
CA SER A 150 9.23 32.00 6.90
C SER A 150 8.18 32.25 5.81
N ALA A 151 7.67 33.47 5.73
CA ALA A 151 6.78 33.90 4.66
C ALA A 151 7.52 34.18 3.33
N ASP A 152 8.86 34.18 3.34
CA ASP A 152 9.67 34.41 2.15
C ASP A 152 9.73 33.16 1.28
N ALA A 153 9.21 33.24 0.05
CA ALA A 153 9.24 32.15 -0.92
C ALA A 153 10.68 31.68 -1.25
N SER A 154 11.70 32.50 -1.03
CA SER A 154 13.11 32.15 -1.22
C SER A 154 13.79 31.54 0.01
N ALA A 155 13.07 31.38 1.14
CA ALA A 155 13.62 30.84 2.38
C ALA A 155 14.28 29.46 2.20
N SER A 156 15.37 29.21 2.92
CA SER A 156 16.03 27.90 2.86
C SER A 156 15.12 26.80 3.42
N ILE A 157 15.08 25.67 2.75
CA ILE A 157 14.31 24.48 3.15
C ILE A 157 15.28 23.39 3.61
N VAL A 158 14.92 22.69 4.68
CA VAL A 158 15.67 21.50 5.08
C VAL A 158 15.41 20.35 4.09
N ARG A 159 16.33 19.38 4.06
CA ARG A 159 16.17 18.15 3.28
C ARG A 159 14.85 17.45 3.64
N HIS A 160 14.21 16.90 2.61
CA HIS A 160 13.02 16.05 2.77
C HIS A 160 13.32 14.81 3.59
N ASN A 161 12.29 14.31 4.29
CA ASN A 161 12.32 13.02 4.96
C ASN A 161 11.44 11.96 4.26
N HIS A 162 10.65 12.37 3.27
CA HIS A 162 9.92 11.50 2.36
C HIS A 162 10.06 12.04 0.93
N ASP A 163 10.25 11.15 -0.03
CA ASP A 163 10.39 11.50 -1.45
C ASP A 163 10.10 10.31 -2.36
N GLY A 164 9.98 10.60 -3.65
CA GLY A 164 9.89 9.58 -4.67
C GLY A 164 9.71 10.15 -6.06
N THR A 165 9.58 9.23 -7.02
CA THR A 165 9.21 9.54 -8.40
C THR A 165 7.85 8.91 -8.72
N ILE A 166 7.07 9.55 -9.58
CA ILE A 166 5.74 9.10 -9.98
C ILE A 166 5.55 9.30 -11.48
N ASN A 167 4.66 8.54 -12.08
CA ASN A 167 4.19 8.78 -13.45
C ASN A 167 2.69 9.04 -13.42
N LEU A 168 2.27 10.16 -14.00
CA LEU A 168 0.87 10.52 -14.14
C LEU A 168 0.45 10.32 -15.60
N ASP A 169 -0.69 9.67 -15.81
CA ASP A 169 -1.26 9.50 -17.15
C ASP A 169 -2.09 10.74 -17.52
N LEU A 170 -1.46 11.69 -18.19
CA LEU A 170 -2.09 12.93 -18.63
C LEU A 170 -2.81 12.77 -19.98
N THR A 171 -3.16 11.54 -20.37
CA THR A 171 -3.98 11.24 -21.55
C THR A 171 -5.37 10.71 -21.17
N LYS A 172 -5.62 10.46 -19.88
CA LYS A 172 -6.93 10.08 -19.34
C LYS A 172 -7.88 11.27 -19.35
N ALA A 173 -8.99 11.19 -20.08
CA ALA A 173 -10.02 12.22 -20.08
C ALA A 173 -10.66 12.37 -18.69
N LEU A 174 -10.73 13.60 -18.19
CA LEU A 174 -11.46 13.93 -16.97
C LEU A 174 -12.89 14.29 -17.34
N SER A 175 -13.85 13.46 -16.91
CA SER A 175 -15.27 13.79 -17.02
C SER A 175 -15.59 14.94 -16.07
N THR A 176 -15.73 16.15 -16.63
CA THR A 176 -16.32 17.28 -15.91
C THR A 176 -17.81 17.01 -15.70
N TYR A 177 -18.17 16.34 -14.60
CA TYR A 177 -19.54 16.45 -14.10
C TYR A 177 -19.66 17.82 -13.44
N ALA A 178 -20.06 18.82 -14.24
CA ALA A 178 -20.56 20.07 -13.68
C ALA A 178 -21.85 19.75 -12.91
N PRO A 179 -21.96 20.09 -11.62
CA PRO A 179 -23.27 20.15 -10.99
C PRO A 179 -24.08 21.20 -11.77
N ALA A 180 -25.18 20.78 -12.38
CA ALA A 180 -26.11 21.72 -12.98
C ALA A 180 -26.56 22.73 -11.91
N PRO A 181 -26.68 24.03 -12.24
CA PRO A 181 -27.18 25.01 -11.29
C PRO A 181 -28.60 24.63 -10.87
N ALA A 182 -28.82 24.55 -9.55
CA ALA A 182 -30.14 24.36 -8.97
C ALA A 182 -30.99 25.60 -9.30
N SER A 183 -31.84 25.47 -10.32
CA SER A 183 -32.91 26.42 -10.62
C SER A 183 -34.23 25.84 -10.11
N GLY A 184 -34.92 26.63 -9.32
CA GLY A 184 -36.04 26.22 -8.47
C GLY A 184 -37.37 25.93 -9.17
N THR A 185 -38.22 25.29 -8.36
CA THR A 185 -39.70 25.41 -8.28
C THR A 185 -40.50 25.49 -9.57
N GLY A 186 -41.23 24.39 -9.84
CA GLY A 186 -42.38 24.37 -10.75
C GLY A 186 -43.15 23.06 -10.64
N THR A 187 -44.20 23.06 -9.84
CA THR A 187 -45.26 22.04 -9.75
C THR A 187 -45.97 21.83 -11.09
N GLY A 188 -46.19 20.58 -11.52
CA GLY A 188 -47.06 20.27 -12.64
C GLY A 188 -47.15 18.77 -12.94
N SER A 189 -48.37 18.24 -12.79
CA SER A 189 -48.83 16.86 -12.88
C SER A 189 -48.39 15.98 -14.07
N ALA A 190 -48.37 14.67 -13.82
CA ALA A 190 -48.20 13.55 -14.75
C ALA A 190 -49.37 13.40 -15.77
N PRO A 191 -49.36 12.45 -16.76
CA PRO A 191 -49.38 11.00 -16.48
C PRO A 191 -48.59 10.04 -17.43
N ALA A 192 -48.12 8.96 -16.80
CA ALA A 192 -48.24 7.53 -17.15
C ALA A 192 -47.51 6.85 -18.34
N SER A 193 -46.99 5.65 -17.98
CA SER A 193 -46.77 4.39 -18.74
C SER A 193 -45.29 4.06 -19.00
N ALA A 194 -44.72 2.88 -18.69
CA ALA A 194 -45.20 1.63 -18.10
C ALA A 194 -43.98 0.74 -17.70
N THR A 195 -44.12 -0.03 -16.60
CA THR A 195 -43.66 -1.44 -16.34
C THR A 195 -42.17 -1.79 -16.53
N ALA A 196 -41.40 -2.42 -15.62
CA ALA A 196 -41.64 -3.51 -14.64
C ALA A 196 -40.52 -3.49 -13.54
N SER A 197 -40.85 -3.41 -12.24
CA SER A 197 -40.92 -4.50 -11.22
C SER A 197 -39.59 -5.19 -10.84
N THR A 198 -38.94 -4.80 -9.72
CA THR A 198 -38.87 -5.47 -8.38
C THR A 198 -38.03 -6.75 -8.32
N THR A 199 -37.13 -7.00 -7.35
CA THR A 199 -37.31 -6.90 -5.89
C THR A 199 -35.99 -6.71 -5.13
N SER A 200 -35.97 -5.77 -4.19
CA SER A 200 -35.07 -5.69 -3.04
C SER A 200 -35.94 -5.76 -1.78
N SER A 201 -35.51 -6.51 -0.77
CA SER A 201 -36.13 -6.54 0.56
C SER A 201 -35.28 -5.75 1.56
N ASP A 202 -35.93 -4.75 2.15
CA ASP A 202 -35.46 -3.88 3.22
C ASP A 202 -35.24 -4.62 4.54
N SER A 203 -34.39 -4.04 5.40
CA SER A 203 -34.79 -3.81 6.79
C SER A 203 -34.06 -2.59 7.35
N SER A 204 -34.85 -1.58 7.68
CA SER A 204 -34.47 -0.39 8.43
C SER A 204 -34.56 -0.67 9.93
N SER A 205 -33.64 -0.11 10.70
CA SER A 205 -33.95 0.34 12.06
C SER A 205 -33.12 1.58 12.39
N SER A 206 -33.82 2.64 12.74
CA SER A 206 -33.29 3.91 13.20
C SER A 206 -33.32 3.92 14.73
N SER A 207 -32.25 4.39 15.36
CA SER A 207 -32.33 5.05 16.66
C SER A 207 -31.10 5.94 16.88
N SER A 208 -31.37 7.03 17.60
CA SER A 208 -30.69 8.31 17.68
C SER A 208 -29.56 8.38 18.72
N GLY A 209 -28.47 9.07 18.36
CA GLY A 209 -27.82 10.11 19.18
C GLY A 209 -26.84 9.68 20.29
N SER A 210 -25.54 9.88 20.05
CA SER A 210 -24.59 10.48 21.01
C SER A 210 -23.24 10.74 20.34
N ASP A 211 -22.69 11.93 20.57
CA ASP A 211 -21.37 12.40 20.11
C ASP A 211 -20.25 11.38 20.31
N SER A 212 -19.56 11.05 19.22
CA SER A 212 -18.24 10.44 19.22
C SER A 212 -17.55 10.89 17.94
N GLN A 213 -16.40 11.53 18.08
CA GLN A 213 -15.50 11.85 16.96
C GLN A 213 -14.94 10.54 16.40
N ASP A 214 -15.73 9.85 15.59
CA ASP A 214 -15.26 8.75 14.78
C ASP A 214 -14.75 9.34 13.47
N ALA A 215 -13.44 9.20 13.25
CA ALA A 215 -12.84 9.44 11.95
C ALA A 215 -13.59 8.60 10.92
N GLU A 216 -14.30 9.27 10.00
CA GLU A 216 -14.94 8.66 8.84
C GLU A 216 -13.98 7.64 8.21
N PRO A 217 -14.35 6.34 8.12
CA PRO A 217 -13.50 5.35 7.52
C PRO A 217 -13.36 5.68 6.04
N VAL A 218 -12.14 6.05 5.62
CA VAL A 218 -11.80 6.23 4.20
C VAL A 218 -12.28 4.99 3.44
N LEU A 219 -13.38 5.14 2.70
CA LEU A 219 -14.01 4.06 1.95
C LEU A 219 -12.99 3.52 0.96
N ARG A 220 -12.79 2.20 0.99
CA ARG A 220 -11.92 1.50 0.05
C ARG A 220 -12.50 1.68 -1.34
N ASP A 221 -11.78 2.38 -2.23
CA ASP A 221 -12.14 2.37 -3.64
C ASP A 221 -11.77 1.00 -4.23
N LEU A 222 -12.69 0.04 -4.09
CA LEU A 222 -12.55 -1.31 -4.62
C LEU A 222 -12.60 -1.34 -6.16
N SER A 223 -12.87 -0.21 -6.83
CA SER A 223 -12.76 -0.12 -8.28
C SER A 223 -11.29 -0.16 -8.73
N ASP A 224 -10.36 0.31 -7.89
CA ASP A 224 -8.92 0.27 -8.18
C ASP A 224 -8.40 -1.18 -8.15
N ARG A 225 -7.73 -1.56 -9.24
CA ARG A 225 -7.10 -2.89 -9.39
C ARG A 225 -5.97 -3.07 -8.39
N SER A 226 -5.15 -2.05 -8.15
CA SER A 226 -4.00 -2.12 -7.24
C SER A 226 -4.46 -2.36 -5.80
N VAL A 227 -5.49 -1.64 -5.36
CA VAL A 227 -6.12 -1.80 -4.04
C VAL A 227 -6.65 -3.22 -3.86
N ARG A 228 -7.35 -3.78 -4.86
CA ARG A 228 -7.83 -5.18 -4.83
C ARG A 228 -6.68 -6.18 -4.71
N LEU A 229 -5.59 -5.98 -5.44
CA LEU A 229 -4.44 -6.89 -5.41
C LEU A 229 -3.68 -6.81 -4.08
N TYR A 230 -3.44 -5.61 -3.53
CA TYR A 230 -2.84 -5.44 -2.20
C TYR A 230 -3.72 -6.01 -1.08
N LEU A 231 -5.04 -5.79 -1.15
CA LEU A 231 -5.99 -6.37 -0.19
C LEU A 231 -5.97 -7.90 -0.25
N ALA A 232 -6.01 -8.48 -1.45
CA ALA A 232 -5.93 -9.93 -1.63
C ALA A 232 -4.59 -10.50 -1.12
N HIS A 233 -3.47 -9.84 -1.43
CA HIS A 233 -2.16 -10.20 -0.90
C HIS A 233 -2.17 -10.24 0.64
N MET A 234 -2.69 -9.20 1.29
CA MET A 234 -2.74 -9.12 2.76
C MET A 234 -3.56 -10.27 3.35
N ILE A 235 -4.77 -10.51 2.83
CA ILE A 235 -5.66 -11.57 3.34
C ILE A 235 -4.98 -12.94 3.19
N VAL A 236 -4.44 -13.24 2.01
CA VAL A 236 -3.79 -14.52 1.73
C VAL A 236 -2.55 -14.71 2.60
N MET A 237 -1.71 -13.69 2.74
CA MET A 237 -0.51 -13.74 3.57
C MET A 237 -0.83 -13.84 5.06
N ALA A 238 -1.90 -13.18 5.53
CA ALA A 238 -2.36 -13.31 6.91
C ALA A 238 -2.82 -14.74 7.20
N ILE A 239 -3.63 -15.36 6.32
CA ILE A 239 -4.05 -16.75 6.46
C ILE A 239 -2.84 -17.69 6.49
N ALA A 240 -1.86 -17.47 5.62
CA ALA A 240 -0.67 -18.31 5.57
C ALA A 240 0.20 -18.14 6.83
N TRP A 241 0.64 -16.92 7.14
CA TRP A 241 1.63 -16.64 8.20
C TRP A 241 1.04 -16.62 9.61
N MET A 242 -0.24 -16.27 9.76
CA MET A 242 -0.91 -16.26 11.06
C MET A 242 -1.82 -17.48 11.29
N GLY A 243 -2.17 -18.22 10.24
CA GLY A 243 -2.97 -19.43 10.37
C GLY A 243 -2.15 -20.69 10.17
N LEU A 244 -1.79 -20.97 8.92
CA LEU A 244 -1.28 -22.28 8.53
C LEU A 244 0.15 -22.56 8.99
N VAL A 245 1.08 -21.62 8.85
CA VAL A 245 2.47 -21.76 9.30
C VAL A 245 2.57 -22.08 10.80
N PRO A 246 2.00 -21.28 11.72
CA PRO A 246 2.06 -21.57 13.15
C PRO A 246 1.31 -22.87 13.49
N ALA A 247 0.18 -23.17 12.85
CA ALA A 247 -0.51 -24.45 13.03
C ALA A 247 0.40 -25.62 12.64
N GLY A 248 1.09 -25.55 11.51
CA GLY A 248 2.06 -26.55 11.07
C GLY A 248 3.22 -26.72 12.06
N ILE A 249 3.74 -25.62 12.62
CA ILE A 249 4.78 -25.62 13.66
C ILE A 249 4.29 -26.34 14.93
N LEU A 250 3.08 -26.04 15.39
CA LEU A 250 2.50 -26.68 16.58
C LEU A 250 2.15 -28.16 16.32
N VAL A 251 1.65 -28.53 15.14
CA VAL A 251 1.47 -29.93 14.73
C VAL A 251 2.80 -30.68 14.76
N GLY A 252 3.88 -30.06 14.27
CA GLY A 252 5.21 -30.63 14.37
C GLY A 252 5.62 -30.86 15.83
N ARG A 253 5.37 -29.87 16.71
CA ARG A 253 5.73 -29.94 18.13
C ARG A 253 4.93 -30.99 18.90
N PHE A 254 3.60 -30.89 18.89
CA PHE A 254 2.69 -31.69 19.69
C PHE A 254 2.24 -32.99 19.01
N GLY A 255 2.14 -33.02 17.68
CA GLY A 255 1.66 -34.20 16.98
C GLY A 255 2.56 -35.42 17.17
N ARG A 256 3.87 -35.21 17.42
CA ARG A 256 4.80 -36.30 17.74
C ARG A 256 4.43 -37.06 19.02
N THR A 257 3.75 -36.41 19.97
CA THR A 257 3.27 -37.05 21.21
C THR A 257 1.80 -37.43 21.11
N LEU A 258 0.94 -36.56 20.56
CA LEU A 258 -0.50 -36.75 20.54
C LEU A 258 -0.98 -37.73 19.46
N PHE A 259 -0.33 -37.76 18.29
CA PHE A 259 -0.72 -38.61 17.15
C PHE A 259 0.52 -39.07 16.35
N PRO A 260 1.39 -39.90 16.95
CA PRO A 260 2.72 -40.24 16.42
C PRO A 260 2.71 -40.91 15.03
N ASN A 261 1.61 -41.58 14.67
CA ASN A 261 1.50 -42.29 13.37
C ASN A 261 1.08 -41.38 12.21
N SER A 262 0.49 -40.21 12.50
CA SER A 262 -0.12 -39.34 11.49
C SER A 262 0.47 -37.93 11.46
N TRP A 263 1.22 -37.51 12.49
CA TRP A 263 1.67 -36.12 12.61
C TRP A 263 2.45 -35.60 11.42
N PHE A 264 3.28 -36.44 10.81
CA PHE A 264 4.09 -36.03 9.67
C PHE A 264 3.23 -35.75 8.44
N LYS A 265 2.20 -36.58 8.20
CA LYS A 265 1.24 -36.38 7.09
C LYS A 265 0.47 -35.07 7.27
N VAL A 266 -0.01 -34.82 8.50
CA VAL A 266 -0.74 -33.59 8.84
C VAL A 266 0.17 -32.36 8.72
N HIS A 267 1.37 -32.41 9.31
CA HIS A 267 2.37 -31.35 9.22
C HIS A 267 2.69 -31.00 7.76
N ARG A 268 2.96 -32.03 6.95
CA ARG A 268 3.27 -31.86 5.52
C ARG A 268 2.08 -31.24 4.78
N ALA A 269 0.86 -31.72 5.00
CA ALA A 269 -0.32 -31.18 4.33
C ALA A 269 -0.52 -29.69 4.67
N VAL A 270 -0.52 -29.33 5.95
CA VAL A 270 -0.69 -27.95 6.41
C VAL A 270 0.42 -27.04 5.87
N GLN A 271 1.68 -27.46 5.93
CA GLN A 271 2.80 -26.65 5.45
C GLN A 271 2.83 -26.50 3.93
N LEU A 272 2.45 -27.53 3.16
CA LEU A 272 2.32 -27.40 1.71
C LEU A 272 1.19 -26.43 1.34
N SER A 273 0.05 -26.48 2.02
CA SER A 273 -1.02 -25.48 1.85
C SER A 273 -0.52 -24.07 2.16
N ALA A 274 0.24 -23.88 3.23
CA ALA A 274 0.85 -22.59 3.57
C ALA A 274 1.79 -22.09 2.47
N VAL A 275 2.68 -22.95 1.96
CA VAL A 275 3.61 -22.62 0.87
C VAL A 275 2.87 -22.18 -0.40
N LEU A 276 1.79 -22.88 -0.78
CA LEU A 276 0.99 -22.50 -1.95
C LEU A 276 0.35 -21.13 -1.78
N LEU A 277 -0.21 -20.83 -0.60
CA LEU A 277 -0.75 -19.49 -0.31
C LEU A 277 0.34 -18.42 -0.29
N ILE A 278 1.53 -18.71 0.23
CA ILE A 278 2.67 -17.78 0.21
C ILE A 278 3.09 -17.47 -1.24
N ILE A 279 3.12 -18.48 -2.12
CA ILE A 279 3.38 -18.27 -3.55
C ILE A 279 2.30 -17.39 -4.18
N ALA A 280 1.02 -17.72 -3.97
CA ALA A 280 -0.09 -16.93 -4.51
C ALA A 280 -0.06 -15.48 -4.00
N GLY A 281 0.15 -15.29 -2.69
CA GLY A 281 0.28 -13.96 -2.10
C GLY A 281 1.47 -13.19 -2.66
N PHE A 282 2.62 -13.83 -2.87
CA PHE A 282 3.79 -13.16 -3.45
C PHE A 282 3.51 -12.68 -4.88
N VAL A 283 2.87 -13.52 -5.70
CA VAL A 283 2.44 -13.15 -7.06
C VAL A 283 1.44 -11.99 -7.04
N LEU A 284 0.49 -11.98 -6.09
CA LEU A 284 -0.45 -10.87 -5.93
C LEU A 284 0.26 -9.55 -5.60
N ALA A 285 1.23 -9.55 -4.68
CA ALA A 285 2.02 -8.35 -4.36
C ALA A 285 2.87 -7.90 -5.54
N TYR A 286 3.50 -8.82 -6.26
CA TYR A 286 4.26 -8.52 -7.47
C TYR A 286 3.36 -7.78 -8.48
N ASN A 287 2.20 -8.37 -8.81
CA ASN A 287 1.26 -7.76 -9.76
C ASN A 287 0.67 -6.44 -9.25
N ALA A 288 0.55 -6.25 -7.94
CA ALA A 288 0.10 -4.99 -7.36
C ALA A 288 1.12 -3.87 -7.60
N VAL A 289 2.40 -4.13 -7.34
CA VAL A 289 3.51 -3.20 -7.60
C VAL A 289 3.63 -2.89 -9.10
N ASP A 290 3.54 -3.93 -9.94
CA ASP A 290 3.56 -3.76 -11.40
C ASP A 290 2.38 -2.90 -11.89
N SER A 291 1.19 -3.09 -11.32
CA SER A 291 -0.01 -2.34 -11.72
C SER A 291 0.05 -0.84 -11.42
N VAL A 292 0.85 -0.43 -10.44
CA VAL A 292 1.08 0.99 -10.11
C VAL A 292 2.35 1.55 -10.77
N GLY A 293 3.14 0.70 -11.43
CA GLY A 293 4.38 1.08 -12.11
C GLY A 293 5.53 1.44 -11.16
N ASP A 294 5.45 1.01 -9.90
CA ASP A 294 6.50 1.22 -8.91
C ASP A 294 7.66 0.23 -9.14
N PRO A 295 8.91 0.61 -8.83
CA PRO A 295 10.03 -0.30 -8.88
C PRO A 295 9.87 -1.44 -7.86
N HIS A 296 10.14 -2.66 -8.30
CA HIS A 296 10.08 -3.83 -7.42
C HIS A 296 11.26 -3.86 -6.43
N PHE A 297 10.95 -4.22 -5.18
CA PHE A 297 11.92 -4.49 -4.11
C PHE A 297 12.74 -3.28 -3.65
N GLU A 298 12.19 -2.06 -3.73
CA GLU A 298 12.85 -0.89 -3.17
C GLU A 298 12.73 -0.83 -1.63
N GLY A 299 11.54 -1.11 -1.10
CA GLY A 299 11.27 -1.03 0.33
C GLY A 299 11.88 -2.17 1.15
N THR A 300 12.22 -1.91 2.41
CA THR A 300 12.76 -2.93 3.32
C THR A 300 11.79 -4.09 3.51
N HIS A 301 10.48 -3.81 3.65
CA HIS A 301 9.45 -4.85 3.70
C HIS A 301 9.48 -5.76 2.47
N GLN A 302 9.64 -5.19 1.27
CA GLN A 302 9.67 -5.93 0.02
C GLN A 302 10.92 -6.80 -0.10
N ARG A 303 12.09 -6.27 0.27
CA ARG A 303 13.38 -7.01 0.24
C ARG A 303 13.41 -8.16 1.22
N VAL A 304 13.01 -7.92 2.47
CA VAL A 304 12.92 -8.99 3.49
C VAL A 304 11.83 -9.99 3.13
N GLY A 305 10.70 -9.53 2.57
CA GLY A 305 9.65 -10.39 2.05
C GLY A 305 10.14 -11.33 0.94
N LEU A 306 10.94 -10.82 0.00
CA LEU A 306 11.59 -11.62 -1.04
C LEU A 306 12.56 -12.65 -0.44
N LEU A 307 13.39 -12.24 0.53
CA LEU A 307 14.28 -13.16 1.23
C LEU A 307 13.49 -14.28 1.91
N MET A 308 12.45 -13.94 2.68
CA MET A 308 11.60 -14.92 3.34
C MET A 308 10.90 -15.83 2.33
N PHE A 309 10.43 -15.30 1.21
CA PHE A 309 9.83 -16.08 0.13
C PHE A 309 10.79 -17.16 -0.38
N VAL A 310 12.01 -16.77 -0.76
CA VAL A 310 13.05 -17.71 -1.22
C VAL A 310 13.37 -18.75 -0.14
N LEU A 311 13.54 -18.31 1.12
CA LEU A 311 13.83 -19.20 2.23
C LEU A 311 12.69 -20.19 2.54
N VAL A 312 11.43 -19.81 2.33
CA VAL A 312 10.27 -20.72 2.49
C VAL A 312 10.27 -21.81 1.43
N ILE A 313 10.63 -21.47 0.18
CA ILE A 313 10.77 -22.48 -0.89
C ILE A 313 11.90 -23.46 -0.52
N ILE A 314 13.06 -22.94 -0.11
CA ILE A 314 14.17 -23.76 0.39
C ILE A 314 13.71 -24.64 1.55
N GLN A 315 13.01 -24.08 2.53
CA GLN A 315 12.50 -24.80 3.70
C GLN A 315 11.57 -25.96 3.33
N ALA A 316 10.72 -25.76 2.30
CA ALA A 316 9.80 -26.79 1.81
C ALA A 316 10.55 -27.97 1.17
N PHE A 317 11.51 -27.70 0.28
CA PHE A 317 12.33 -28.74 -0.33
C PHE A 317 13.25 -29.43 0.69
N TRP A 318 13.89 -28.65 1.56
CA TRP A 318 14.77 -29.15 2.62
C TRP A 318 14.02 -30.13 3.53
N GLY A 319 12.78 -29.83 3.91
CA GLY A 319 11.95 -30.74 4.71
C GLY A 319 11.73 -32.10 4.04
N GLN A 320 11.51 -32.13 2.72
CA GLN A 320 11.34 -33.39 1.97
C GLN A 320 12.67 -34.17 1.87
N ILE A 321 13.77 -33.48 1.58
CA ILE A 321 15.10 -34.08 1.49
C ILE A 321 15.50 -34.67 2.85
N GLY A 322 15.30 -33.94 3.94
CA GLY A 322 15.57 -34.41 5.29
C GLY A 322 14.78 -35.66 5.66
N HIS A 323 13.49 -35.71 5.30
CA HIS A 323 12.68 -36.89 5.49
C HIS A 323 13.21 -38.11 4.72
N ALA A 324 13.56 -37.94 3.44
CA ALA A 324 14.11 -39.01 2.61
C ALA A 324 15.45 -39.53 3.13
N ILE A 325 16.35 -38.63 3.56
CA ILE A 325 17.65 -39.00 4.13
C ILE A 325 17.48 -39.71 5.47
N PHE A 326 16.55 -39.25 6.32
CA PHE A 326 16.28 -39.92 7.59
C PHE A 326 15.75 -41.34 7.38
N HIS A 327 14.85 -41.54 6.41
CA HIS A 327 14.30 -42.86 6.13
C HIS A 327 15.31 -43.82 5.49
N SER A 328 16.22 -43.31 4.64
CA SER A 328 17.23 -44.13 3.96
C SER A 328 18.49 -44.38 4.78
N ARG A 329 18.95 -43.42 5.59
CA ARG A 329 20.25 -43.45 6.27
C ARG A 329 20.16 -43.30 7.79
N GLY A 330 18.98 -43.07 8.36
CA GLY A 330 18.79 -42.82 9.81
C GLY A 330 19.38 -41.50 10.31
N GLN A 331 19.92 -40.66 9.42
CA GLN A 331 20.62 -39.42 9.78
C GLN A 331 19.64 -38.27 10.03
N ARG A 332 19.85 -37.51 11.11
CA ARG A 332 18.95 -36.42 11.55
C ARG A 332 19.49 -35.00 11.43
N TRP A 333 20.75 -34.81 11.07
CA TRP A 333 21.38 -33.48 10.99
C TRP A 333 20.69 -32.55 9.99
N VAL A 334 20.24 -33.08 8.85
CA VAL A 334 19.42 -32.34 7.86
C VAL A 334 18.10 -31.87 8.46
N ASN A 335 17.47 -32.68 9.34
CA ASN A 335 16.22 -32.32 10.00
C ASN A 335 16.42 -31.23 11.06
N PHE A 336 17.58 -31.21 11.74
CA PHE A 336 17.91 -30.11 12.64
C PHE A 336 18.07 -28.78 11.89
N GLY A 337 18.70 -28.81 10.71
CA GLY A 337 18.77 -27.64 9.81
C GLY A 337 17.38 -27.13 9.41
N HIS A 338 16.49 -28.03 8.99
CA HIS A 338 15.10 -27.69 8.66
C HIS A 338 14.36 -27.08 9.87
N ILE A 339 14.53 -27.62 11.08
CA ILE A 339 13.91 -27.06 12.28
C ILE A 339 14.47 -25.66 12.57
N PHE A 340 15.79 -25.48 12.48
CA PHE A 340 16.45 -24.20 12.71
C PHE A 340 15.96 -23.12 11.75
N LEU A 341 15.93 -23.41 10.44
CA LEU A 341 15.43 -22.45 9.45
C LEU A 341 13.96 -22.10 9.69
N GLY A 342 13.12 -23.08 10.05
CA GLY A 342 11.73 -22.83 10.42
C GLY A 342 11.58 -21.93 11.65
N VAL A 343 12.44 -22.10 12.66
CA VAL A 343 12.49 -21.24 13.85
C VAL A 343 12.89 -19.82 13.47
N VAL A 344 13.92 -19.63 12.64
CA VAL A 344 14.34 -18.31 12.18
C VAL A 344 13.24 -17.61 11.38
N LEU A 345 12.59 -18.31 10.45
CA LEU A 345 11.51 -17.75 9.63
C LEU A 345 10.32 -17.28 10.48
N PHE A 346 9.83 -18.12 11.39
CA PHE A 346 8.67 -17.76 12.19
C PHE A 346 9.05 -16.85 13.36
N PHE A 347 9.95 -17.29 14.25
CA PHE A 347 10.24 -16.55 15.48
C PHE A 347 11.17 -15.35 15.28
N GLY A 348 12.01 -15.35 14.24
CA GLY A 348 12.94 -14.26 13.95
C GLY A 348 12.37 -13.19 13.04
N LEU A 349 11.65 -13.57 11.98
CA LEU A 349 11.30 -12.65 10.88
C LEU A 349 9.81 -12.36 10.76
N SER A 350 8.93 -13.33 11.01
CA SER A 350 7.50 -13.20 10.65
C SER A 350 6.77 -12.06 11.37
N LEU A 351 7.03 -11.85 12.67
CA LEU A 351 6.38 -10.77 13.42
C LEU A 351 6.75 -9.40 12.84
N TRP A 352 8.03 -9.19 12.52
CA TRP A 352 8.48 -7.94 11.91
C TRP A 352 7.87 -7.78 10.52
N GLN A 353 7.92 -8.82 9.68
CA GLN A 353 7.44 -8.79 8.30
C GLN A 353 5.94 -8.46 8.22
N VAL A 354 5.12 -9.08 9.06
CA VAL A 354 3.67 -8.84 9.08
C VAL A 354 3.36 -7.44 9.59
N ARG A 355 4.06 -6.96 10.63
CA ARG A 355 3.84 -5.62 11.19
C ARG A 355 4.24 -4.52 10.23
N THR A 356 5.41 -4.62 9.61
CA THR A 356 5.85 -3.63 8.61
C THR A 356 4.96 -3.65 7.39
N GLY A 357 4.49 -4.83 6.95
CA GLY A 357 3.55 -4.93 5.83
C GLY A 357 2.23 -4.19 6.07
N LEU A 358 1.69 -4.25 7.29
CA LEU A 358 0.49 -3.46 7.64
C LEU A 358 0.76 -1.95 7.71
N GLN A 359 1.99 -1.54 8.04
CA GLN A 359 2.39 -0.14 8.12
C GLN A 359 2.63 0.49 6.75
N GLU A 360 3.07 -0.30 5.77
CA GLU A 360 3.20 0.13 4.36
C GLU A 360 1.84 0.42 3.71
N TRP A 361 0.75 -0.06 4.30
CA TRP A 361 -0.57 0.16 3.73
C TRP A 361 -1.08 1.57 4.05
N THR A 362 -1.42 2.30 3.00
CA THR A 362 -2.04 3.65 3.01
C THR A 362 -3.28 3.75 3.90
N TRP A 363 -3.99 2.65 4.15
CA TRP A 363 -5.18 2.63 5.00
C TRP A 363 -4.88 2.65 6.51
N SER A 364 -3.63 2.38 6.93
CA SER A 364 -3.23 2.35 8.35
C SER A 364 -4.31 1.71 9.24
N PRO A 365 -4.54 0.38 9.14
CA PRO A 365 -5.48 -0.32 10.02
C PRO A 365 -5.27 0.12 11.47
N PRO A 366 -6.33 0.12 12.32
CA PRO A 366 -6.24 0.64 13.68
C PRO A 366 -4.92 0.21 14.31
N LYS A 367 -4.12 1.16 14.80
CA LYS A 367 -2.74 0.89 15.25
C LYS A 367 -2.68 -0.28 16.25
N SER A 368 -3.78 -0.52 16.98
CA SER A 368 -4.01 -1.67 17.84
C SER A 368 -3.86 -3.03 17.14
N VAL A 369 -4.27 -3.20 15.89
CA VAL A 369 -4.12 -4.46 15.14
C VAL A 369 -2.64 -4.81 14.97
N ALA A 370 -1.85 -3.90 14.43
CA ALA A 370 -0.43 -4.11 14.18
C ALA A 370 0.43 -4.09 15.45
N ASN A 371 0.05 -3.29 16.46
CA ASN A 371 0.88 -3.09 17.66
C ASN A 371 0.43 -3.88 18.89
N ILE A 372 -0.79 -4.42 18.92
CA ILE A 372 -1.33 -5.16 20.08
C ILE A 372 -1.76 -6.55 19.65
N ILE A 373 -2.74 -6.67 18.75
CA ILE A 373 -3.36 -7.95 18.41
C ILE A 373 -2.31 -8.95 17.89
N PHE A 374 -1.51 -8.53 16.91
CA PHE A 374 -0.53 -9.43 16.29
C PHE A 374 0.63 -9.80 17.22
N PRO A 375 1.25 -8.87 17.96
CA PRO A 375 2.24 -9.23 18.99
C PRO A 375 1.70 -10.15 20.08
N VAL A 376 0.48 -9.92 20.58
CA VAL A 376 -0.13 -10.77 21.61
C VAL A 376 -0.38 -12.18 21.05
N TRP A 377 -0.99 -12.27 19.87
CA TRP A 377 -1.22 -13.55 19.19
C TRP A 377 0.10 -14.31 18.96
N PHE A 378 1.14 -13.62 18.48
CA PHE A 378 2.47 -14.21 18.28
C PHE A 378 3.10 -14.68 19.60
N GLY A 379 2.92 -13.91 20.67
CA GLY A 379 3.33 -14.28 22.03
C GLY A 379 2.66 -15.56 22.51
N VAL A 380 1.35 -15.72 22.27
CA VAL A 380 0.59 -16.95 22.60
C VAL A 380 1.14 -18.16 21.84
N ILE A 381 1.39 -18.04 20.54
CA ILE A 381 1.96 -19.15 19.74
C ILE A 381 3.37 -19.50 20.23
N THR A 382 4.19 -18.50 20.53
CA THR A 382 5.54 -18.70 21.08
C THR A 382 5.49 -19.42 22.42
N ALA A 383 4.63 -18.98 23.34
CA ALA A 383 4.43 -19.64 24.63
C ALA A 383 3.97 -21.09 24.46
N ALA A 384 2.99 -21.34 23.58
CA ALA A 384 2.51 -22.70 23.30
C ALA A 384 3.63 -23.59 22.75
N TRP A 385 4.44 -23.09 21.81
CA TRP A 385 5.56 -23.86 21.24
C TRP A 385 6.64 -24.19 22.28
N LEU A 386 6.94 -23.24 23.18
CA LEU A 386 7.88 -23.43 24.29
C LEU A 386 7.34 -24.43 25.34
N LEU A 387 6.06 -24.35 25.70
CA LEU A 387 5.42 -25.32 26.59
C LEU A 387 5.51 -26.75 26.04
N GLY A 388 5.42 -26.91 24.73
CA GLY A 388 5.63 -28.20 24.07
C GLY A 388 7.03 -28.82 24.28
N LEU A 389 8.03 -28.05 24.72
CA LEU A 389 9.35 -28.59 25.09
C LEU A 389 9.29 -29.42 26.37
N LEU A 390 8.31 -29.18 27.25
CA LEU A 390 8.09 -29.97 28.47
C LEU A 390 7.65 -31.41 28.17
N LEU A 391 7.09 -31.64 26.98
CA LEU A 391 6.60 -32.95 26.53
C LEU A 391 7.66 -33.80 25.84
N LEU A 392 8.92 -33.34 25.78
CA LEU A 392 10.01 -34.14 25.23
C LEU A 392 10.24 -35.37 26.12
N PRO A 393 10.19 -36.61 25.57
CA PRO A 393 10.52 -37.80 26.34
C PRO A 393 11.92 -37.65 26.92
N ARG A 394 12.03 -37.64 28.25
CA ARG A 394 13.33 -37.70 28.92
C ARG A 394 14.01 -39.00 28.48
N PRO A 395 15.28 -38.98 28.05
CA PRO A 395 15.99 -40.22 27.77
C PRO A 395 15.96 -41.06 29.05
N GLN A 396 15.24 -42.19 29.03
CA GLN A 396 15.39 -43.19 30.07
C GLN A 396 16.84 -43.64 30.00
N LYS A 397 17.63 -43.29 31.03
CA LYS A 397 18.91 -43.95 31.26
C LYS A 397 18.59 -45.45 31.30
N LYS A 398 19.01 -46.20 30.28
CA LYS A 398 19.17 -47.64 30.44
C LYS A 398 20.24 -47.76 31.52
N ALA A 399 19.80 -47.91 32.77
CA ALA A 399 20.67 -48.07 33.90
C ALA A 399 21.45 -49.36 33.72
N ASP A 400 22.76 -49.26 33.91
CA ASP A 400 23.70 -50.34 34.11
C ASP A 400 23.14 -51.36 35.11
N VAL A 401 22.61 -52.48 34.62
CA VAL A 401 22.38 -53.69 35.42
C VAL A 401 22.52 -54.91 34.49
N SER A 402 23.73 -55.19 34.02
CA SER A 402 24.04 -56.52 33.46
C SER A 402 25.52 -56.92 33.39
N LEU A 403 26.47 -56.18 34.00
CA LEU A 403 27.87 -56.62 34.08
C LEU A 403 28.50 -56.50 35.48
N GLU A 404 27.70 -56.62 36.53
CA GLU A 404 28.18 -56.79 37.92
C GLU A 404 27.83 -58.18 38.49
N MET A 405 27.81 -59.20 37.63
CA MET A 405 27.79 -60.61 38.07
C MET A 405 28.77 -61.44 37.24
N VAL A 406 30.06 -61.34 37.56
CA VAL A 406 30.95 -62.50 37.50
C VAL A 406 31.71 -62.56 38.82
N PRO A 407 31.42 -63.53 39.69
CA PRO A 407 32.08 -63.65 40.98
C PRO A 407 33.50 -64.16 40.81
N THR A 408 34.43 -63.47 41.48
CA THR A 408 35.74 -64.00 41.84
C THR A 408 35.60 -65.23 42.74
N SER A 409 36.02 -66.41 42.29
CA SER A 409 36.42 -67.49 43.20
C SER A 409 37.48 -68.44 42.60
N ARG A 410 38.69 -68.29 43.15
CA ARG A 410 39.66 -69.33 43.60
C ARG A 410 40.35 -70.27 42.60
N SER A 411 41.66 -70.05 42.50
CA SER A 411 42.77 -71.01 42.68
C SER A 411 42.43 -72.50 42.87
N LEU A 412 42.94 -73.35 41.98
CA LEU A 412 44.16 -74.16 42.15
C LEU A 412 44.57 -74.76 40.80
#